data_AF-A0A081PIB5-F1
#
_entry.id   AF-A0A081PIB5-F1
#
_cell.length_a   1.000
_cell.length_b   1.000
_cell.length_c   1.000
_cell.angle_alpha   90.00
_cell.angle_beta   90.00
_cell.angle_gamma   90.00
#
_symmetry.space_group_name_H-M   'P 1'
#
loop_
_entity.id
_entity.type
_entity.pdbx_description
1 polymer ?
#
loop_
_entity_poly.entity_id
_entity_poly.type
_entity_poly.pdbx_seq_one_letter_code
_entity_poly.pdbx_strand_id
1 'polypeptide(L)'
;MSTNQKQVVVLACLLAVSATNAMAQGGQTAIEAATTELGGYVDVIANALMVIGAIVGLVGGIRVFQKWNGGDKDINKDILAWGGSCVFLLVVPIFIKAFFIG
;
A
#
# COMPACT_ATOMS: atom_id res chain seq x y z
N MET A 1 26.39 -33.42 43.12
CA MET A 1 25.15 -32.94 42.47
C MET A 1 24.39 -34.16 41.97
N SER A 2 23.23 -34.48 42.55
CA SER A 2 22.46 -35.69 42.19
C SER A 2 21.92 -35.59 40.76
N THR A 3 21.68 -36.71 40.10
CA THR A 3 21.16 -36.77 38.70
C THR A 3 19.89 -35.93 38.53
N ASN A 4 19.00 -35.94 39.53
CA ASN A 4 17.79 -35.13 39.56
C ASN A 4 18.08 -33.62 39.55
N GLN A 5 19.13 -33.18 40.27
CA GLN A 5 19.52 -31.78 40.31
C GLN A 5 20.10 -31.30 38.97
N LYS A 6 20.77 -32.17 38.21
CA LYS A 6 21.25 -31.86 36.86
C LYS A 6 20.09 -31.75 35.85
N GLN A 7 19.09 -32.63 35.95
CA GLN A 7 17.91 -32.61 35.08
C GLN A 7 17.05 -31.35 35.29
N VAL A 8 16.88 -30.91 36.55
CA VAL A 8 16.14 -29.68 36.87
C VAL A 8 16.83 -28.45 36.28
N VAL A 9 18.17 -28.37 36.35
CA VAL A 9 18.93 -27.25 35.78
C VAL A 9 18.82 -27.22 34.25
N VAL A 10 18.89 -28.37 33.58
CA VAL A 10 18.73 -28.45 32.12
C VAL A 10 17.33 -28.02 31.69
N LEU A 11 16.29 -28.44 32.41
CA LEU A 11 14.91 -28.06 32.11
C LEU A 11 14.68 -26.56 32.32
N ALA A 12 15.25 -25.98 33.39
CA ALA A 12 15.19 -24.55 33.66
C ALA A 12 15.90 -23.73 32.56
N CYS A 13 17.06 -24.18 32.08
CA CYS A 13 17.75 -23.54 30.96
C CYS A 13 16.95 -23.61 29.65
N LEU A 14 16.30 -24.74 29.34
CA LEU A 14 15.42 -24.89 28.17
C LEU A 14 14.21 -23.95 28.22
N LEU A 15 13.62 -23.77 29.39
CA LEU A 15 12.52 -22.83 29.60
C LEU A 15 12.96 -21.37 29.46
N ALA A 16 14.16 -21.02 29.93
CA ALA A 16 14.71 -19.68 29.77
C ALA A 16 14.97 -19.32 28.30
N VAL A 17 15.47 -20.26 27.50
CA VAL A 17 15.75 -20.06 26.05
C VAL A 17 14.46 -19.99 25.22
N SER A 18 13.41 -20.71 25.60
CA SER A 18 12.12 -20.62 24.92
C SER A 18 11.38 -19.30 25.22
N ALA A 19 11.52 -18.76 26.43
CA ALA A 19 10.96 -17.46 26.80
C ALA A 19 11.56 -16.31 25.95
N THR A 20 12.85 -16.34 25.62
CA THR A 20 13.47 -15.31 24.77
C THR A 20 12.97 -15.36 23.32
N ASN A 21 12.69 -16.56 22.79
CA ASN A 21 12.11 -16.72 21.45
C ASN A 21 10.66 -16.20 21.40
N ALA A 22 9.88 -16.40 22.47
CA ALA A 22 8.52 -15.87 22.57
C ALA A 22 8.50 -14.33 22.64
N MET A 23 9.46 -13.70 23.31
CA MET A 23 9.58 -12.24 23.36
C MET A 23 10.04 -11.63 22.02
N ALA A 24 10.83 -12.37 21.22
CA ALA A 24 11.25 -11.94 19.89
C ALA A 24 10.14 -12.06 18.82
N GLN A 25 9.16 -12.95 19.01
CA GLN A 25 8.01 -13.08 18.10
C GLN A 25 7.10 -11.84 18.08
N GLY A 26 7.04 -11.08 19.18
CA GLY A 26 6.15 -9.92 19.30
C GLY A 26 6.38 -8.85 18.22
N GLY A 27 7.63 -8.66 17.78
CA GLY A 27 7.96 -7.70 16.72
C GLY A 27 7.46 -8.13 15.34
N GLN A 28 7.62 -9.41 14.99
CA GLN A 28 7.13 -9.94 13.72
C GLN A 28 5.61 -9.96 13.69
N THR A 29 4.96 -10.43 14.76
CA THR A 29 3.50 -10.45 14.87
C THR A 29 2.90 -9.04 14.82
N ALA A 30 3.56 -8.05 15.43
CA ALA A 30 3.12 -6.65 15.35
C ALA A 30 3.21 -6.07 13.93
N ILE A 31 4.28 -6.37 13.18
CA ILE A 31 4.44 -5.92 11.79
C ILE A 31 3.42 -6.61 10.87
N GLU A 32 3.17 -7.90 11.06
CA GLU A 32 2.15 -8.67 10.31
C GLU A 32 0.73 -8.15 10.59
N ALA A 33 0.43 -7.80 11.85
CA ALA A 33 -0.85 -7.20 12.23
C ALA A 33 -1.03 -5.81 11.60
N ALA A 34 -0.01 -4.95 11.65
CA ALA A 34 -0.04 -3.64 11.02
C ALA A 34 -0.20 -3.74 9.49
N THR A 35 0.45 -4.72 8.85
CA THR A 35 0.33 -4.96 7.40
C THR A 35 -1.08 -5.42 7.02
N THR A 36 -1.69 -6.29 7.83
CA THR A 36 -3.07 -6.75 7.63
C THR A 36 -4.07 -5.60 7.77
N GLU A 37 -3.87 -4.74 8.76
CA GLU A 37 -4.71 -3.55 8.97
C GLU A 37 -4.58 -2.57 7.79
N LEU A 38 -3.35 -2.32 7.33
CA LEU A 38 -3.09 -1.50 6.15
C LEU A 38 -3.76 -2.08 4.90
N GLY A 39 -3.68 -3.41 4.69
CA GLY A 39 -4.34 -4.11 3.60
C GLY A 39 -5.86 -3.89 3.59
N GLY A 40 -6.50 -3.84 4.76
CA GLY A 40 -7.93 -3.54 4.89
C GLY A 40 -8.33 -2.15 4.37
N TYR A 41 -7.43 -1.17 4.37
CA TYR A 41 -7.69 0.18 3.88
C TYR A 41 -7.36 0.39 2.40
N VAL A 42 -6.54 -0.49 1.80
CA VAL A 42 -6.04 -0.34 0.43
C VAL A 42 -7.18 -0.26 -0.58
N ASP A 43 -8.22 -1.09 -0.46
CA ASP A 43 -9.35 -1.06 -1.39
C ASP A 43 -10.18 0.21 -1.28
N VAL A 44 -10.39 0.72 -0.07
CA VAL A 44 -11.12 1.97 0.18
C VAL A 44 -10.36 3.15 -0.43
N ILE A 45 -9.04 3.21 -0.21
CA ILE A 45 -8.18 4.26 -0.75
C ILE A 45 -8.13 4.18 -2.28
N ALA A 46 -7.98 2.98 -2.86
CA ALA A 46 -7.94 2.79 -4.30
C ALA A 46 -9.25 3.23 -4.98
N ASN A 47 -10.40 2.90 -4.38
CA ASN A 47 -11.70 3.35 -4.88
C ASN A 47 -11.85 4.88 -4.76
N ALA A 48 -11.42 5.49 -3.65
CA ALA A 48 -11.43 6.94 -3.49
C ALA A 48 -10.55 7.64 -4.54
N LEU A 49 -9.35 7.12 -4.82
CA LEU A 49 -8.47 7.63 -5.87
C LEU A 49 -9.10 7.55 -7.25
N MET A 50 -9.84 6.48 -7.55
CA MET A 50 -10.54 6.34 -8.82
C MET A 50 -11.64 7.40 -8.98
N VAL A 51 -12.41 7.68 -7.93
CA VAL A 51 -13.43 8.74 -7.93
C VAL A 51 -12.81 10.12 -8.11
N ILE A 52 -11.74 10.43 -7.36
CA ILE A 52 -11.03 11.72 -7.48
C ILE A 52 -10.41 11.85 -8.88
N GLY A 53 -9.78 10.80 -9.38
CA GLY A 53 -9.19 10.75 -10.71
C GLY A 53 -10.22 11.02 -11.81
N ALA A 54 -11.42 10.46 -11.70
CA ALA A 54 -12.52 10.73 -12.63
C ALA A 54 -12.94 12.20 -12.61
N ILE A 55 -13.08 12.80 -11.42
CA ILE A 55 -13.44 14.22 -11.28
C ILE A 55 -12.38 15.12 -11.89
N VAL A 56 -11.10 14.92 -11.54
CA VAL A 56 -9.99 15.75 -12.04
C VAL A 56 -9.80 15.55 -13.55
N GLY A 57 -9.92 14.32 -14.05
CA GLY A 57 -9.87 14.00 -15.47
C GLY A 57 -10.95 14.74 -16.27
N LEU A 58 -12.17 14.79 -15.76
CA LEU A 58 -13.29 15.53 -16.37
C LEU A 58 -13.01 17.04 -16.39
N VAL A 59 -12.56 17.62 -15.27
CA VAL A 59 -12.23 19.06 -15.21
C VAL A 59 -11.10 19.42 -16.18
N GLY A 60 -10.07 18.57 -16.28
CA GLY A 60 -9.00 18.72 -17.27
C GLY A 60 -9.53 18.66 -18.71
N GLY A 61 -10.45 17.73 -18.99
CA GLY A 61 -11.06 17.58 -20.30
C GLY A 61 -11.87 18.81 -20.72
N ILE A 62 -12.63 19.41 -19.78
CA ILE A 62 -13.34 20.67 -20.02
C ILE A 62 -12.36 21.78 -20.42
N ARG A 63 -11.22 21.90 -19.74
CA ARG A 63 -10.20 22.92 -20.07
C ARG A 63 -9.60 22.70 -21.45
N VAL A 64 -9.27 21.45 -21.80
CA VAL A 64 -8.77 21.09 -23.14
C VAL A 64 -9.81 21.44 -24.20
N PHE A 65 -11.08 21.11 -23.98
CA PHE A 65 -12.16 21.45 -24.89
C PHE A 65 -12.31 22.96 -25.09
N GLN A 66 -12.22 23.75 -24.02
CA GLN A 66 -12.26 25.22 -24.11
C GLN A 66 -11.10 25.76 -24.96
N LYS A 67 -9.88 25.27 -24.75
CA LYS A 67 -8.70 25.66 -25.53
C LYS A 67 -8.80 25.26 -27.00
N TRP A 68 -9.35 24.08 -27.27
CA TRP A 68 -9.60 23.62 -28.64
C TRP A 68 -10.52 24.58 -29.38
N ASN A 69 -11.68 24.89 -28.81
CA ASN A 69 -12.63 25.81 -29.43
C ASN A 69 -12.12 27.26 -29.50
N GLY A 70 -11.19 27.63 -28.62
CA GLY A 70 -10.52 28.93 -28.63
C GLY A 70 -9.43 29.08 -29.69
N GLY A 71 -9.05 28.02 -30.41
CA GLY A 71 -8.00 28.08 -31.43
C GLY A 71 -6.57 28.20 -30.89
N ASP A 72 -6.32 27.67 -29.68
CA ASP A 72 -4.98 27.67 -29.06
C ASP A 72 -3.96 26.91 -29.93
N LYS A 73 -2.78 27.52 -30.17
CA LYS A 73 -1.71 26.91 -30.98
C LYS A 73 -1.13 25.65 -30.34
N ASP A 74 -1.19 25.56 -29.01
CA ASP A 74 -0.60 24.44 -28.26
C ASP A 74 -1.60 23.33 -27.93
N ILE A 75 -2.80 23.34 -28.53
CA ILE A 75 -3.88 22.41 -28.18
C ILE A 75 -3.47 20.92 -28.31
N ASN A 76 -2.68 20.57 -29.33
CA ASN A 76 -2.22 19.18 -29.51
C ASN A 76 -1.33 18.70 -28.34
N LYS A 77 -0.50 19.58 -27.81
CA LYS A 77 0.35 19.29 -26.64
C LYS A 77 -0.51 19.13 -25.39
N ASP A 78 -1.52 19.97 -25.23
CA ASP A 78 -2.42 19.93 -24.08
C ASP A 78 -3.33 18.69 -24.09
N ILE A 79 -3.83 18.28 -25.25
CA ILE A 79 -4.59 17.02 -25.40
C ILE A 79 -3.72 15.83 -25.04
N LEU A 80 -2.48 15.78 -25.53
CA LEU A 80 -1.54 14.70 -25.24
C LEU A 80 -1.19 14.66 -23.74
N ALA A 81 -0.91 15.81 -23.13
CA ALA A 81 -0.62 15.91 -21.71
C ALA A 81 -1.81 15.48 -20.84
N TRP A 82 -3.02 15.93 -21.17
CA TRP A 82 -4.25 15.52 -20.49
C TRP A 82 -4.53 14.02 -20.69
N GLY A 83 -4.45 13.52 -21.92
CA GLY A 83 -4.68 12.11 -22.25
C GLY A 83 -3.70 11.18 -21.52
N GLY A 84 -2.41 11.53 -21.51
CA GLY A 84 -1.40 10.80 -20.73
C GLY A 84 -1.67 10.83 -19.22
N SER A 85 -2.12 11.97 -18.70
CA SER A 85 -2.50 12.11 -17.28
C SER A 85 -3.72 11.24 -16.93
N CYS A 86 -4.71 11.14 -17.82
CA CYS A 86 -5.88 10.27 -17.62
C CYS A 86 -5.49 8.79 -17.56
N VAL A 87 -4.59 8.34 -18.44
CA VAL A 87 -4.07 6.97 -18.40
C VAL A 87 -3.34 6.70 -17.09
N PHE A 88 -2.49 7.64 -16.65
CA PHE A 88 -1.81 7.53 -15.36
C PHE A 88 -2.79 7.40 -14.18
N LEU A 89 -3.83 8.24 -14.14
CA LEU A 89 -4.86 8.19 -13.08
C LEU A 89 -5.62 6.86 -13.04
N LEU A 90 -5.83 6.19 -14.18
CA LEU A 90 -6.44 4.86 -14.24
C LEU A 90 -5.50 3.75 -13.77
N VAL A 91 -4.20 3.93 -13.96
CA VAL A 91 -3.18 2.91 -13.70
C VAL A 91 -2.69 2.93 -12.24
N VAL A 92 -2.64 4.09 -11.58
CA VAL A 92 -2.19 4.22 -10.18
C VAL A 92 -2.95 3.32 -9.19
N PRO A 93 -4.30 3.25 -9.20
CA PRO A 93 -5.03 2.37 -8.28
C PRO A 93 -4.69 0.89 -8.47
N ILE A 94 -4.40 0.47 -9.70
CA ILE A 94 -4.00 -0.91 -10.03
C ILE A 94 -2.62 -1.21 -9.44
N PHE A 95 -1.66 -0.29 -9.58
CA PHE A 95 -0.35 -0.43 -8.97
C PHE A 95 -0.42 -0.50 -7.45
N ILE A 96 -1.19 0.39 -6.80
CA ILE A 96 -1.34 0.38 -5.34
C ILE A 96 -1.92 -0.97 -4.88
N LYS A 97 -2.96 -1.49 -5.54
CA LYS A 97 -3.48 -2.82 -5.19
C LYS A 97 -2.42 -3.92 -5.36
N ALA A 98 -1.67 -3.90 -6.46
CA ALA A 98 -0.63 -4.90 -6.74
C ALA A 98 0.51 -4.92 -5.72
N PHE A 99 0.87 -3.79 -5.12
CA PHE A 99 1.93 -3.71 -4.10
C PHE A 99 1.52 -4.29 -2.72
N PHE A 100 0.23 -4.32 -2.41
CA PHE A 100 -0.27 -4.68 -1.07
C PHE A 100 -1.07 -5.98 -1.02
N ILE A 101 -1.58 -6.45 -2.17
CA ILE A 101 -2.36 -7.70 -2.30
C ILE A 101 -1.51 -8.80 -2.97
N GLY A 102 -0.31 -8.46 -3.47
CA GLY A 102 0.65 -9.39 -4.08
C GLY A 102 1.54 -10.09 -3.08
#